data_AF-A0A151A6Z5-F1
#
_entry.id   AF-A0A151A6Z5-F1
#
_cell.length_a   1.000
_cell.length_b   1.000
_cell.length_c   1.000
_cell.angle_alpha   90.00
_cell.angle_beta   90.00
_cell.angle_gamma   90.00
#
_symmetry.space_group_name_H-M   'P 1'
#
loop_
_entity.id
_entity.type
_entity.pdbx_description
1 polymer ?
#
loop_
_entity_poly.entity_id
_entity_poly.type
_entity_poly.pdbx_seq_one_letter_code
_entity_poly.pdbx_strand_id
1 'polypeptide(L)'
;MEKINAFLSSTIHLHIIWVILIGVLYVIIHQYRHKPLNRILDIYFNYIPVLTHEFGHIIFNKLSGGKARDFVIVASPKERMHTSQQGYAITQSKGRLGQIITPFGGYVMPPAMLYLGFLAIQWQYPSLFITLYLIIFCYFVVLTSRKLLPIIIVIVLGTLLYFLVTSDNQLIMMNLIAICYHFILGVLLGEVLQSSWTIFKLTFSKQVTEWDGSALKELTNIPTFFFSLLWIIINLSTIYKLANIFI
;
A
#
# COMPACT_ATOMS: atom_id res chain seq x y z
N MET A 1 -7.39 2.31 31.25
CA MET A 1 -8.57 2.06 30.41
C MET A 1 -9.01 3.32 29.69
N GLU A 2 -9.30 4.44 30.37
CA GLU A 2 -9.74 5.69 29.71
C GLU A 2 -8.75 6.26 28.69
N LYS A 3 -7.45 6.35 29.00
CA LYS A 3 -6.44 6.84 28.04
C LYS A 3 -6.28 5.94 26.81
N ILE A 4 -6.50 4.63 26.96
CA ILE A 4 -6.44 3.68 25.84
C ILE A 4 -7.69 3.85 24.97
N ASN A 5 -8.87 3.94 25.58
CA ASN A 5 -10.10 4.20 24.84
C ASN A 5 -10.04 5.55 24.13
N ALA A 6 -9.58 6.63 24.77
CA ALA A 6 -9.41 7.94 24.15
C ALA A 6 -8.37 7.97 23.01
N PHE A 7 -7.31 7.15 23.11
CA PHE A 7 -6.36 6.98 22.01
C PHE A 7 -6.98 6.23 20.83
N LEU A 8 -7.73 5.16 21.11
CA LEU A 8 -8.37 4.32 20.10
C LEU A 8 -9.52 5.06 19.40
N SER A 9 -10.38 5.73 20.16
CA SER A 9 -11.47 6.55 19.65
C SER A 9 -10.99 7.99 19.45
N SER A 10 -10.43 8.27 18.27
CA SER A 10 -10.03 9.62 17.88
C SER A 10 -10.91 10.11 16.73
N THR A 11 -11.45 11.32 16.83
CA THR A 11 -12.30 11.88 15.77
C THR A 11 -11.44 12.65 14.78
N ILE A 12 -11.03 11.99 13.69
CA ILE A 12 -10.42 12.67 12.54
C ILE A 12 -11.54 13.02 11.56
N HIS A 13 -11.71 14.32 11.29
CA HIS A 13 -12.59 14.75 10.22
C HIS A 13 -11.95 14.42 8.87
N LEU A 14 -12.61 13.55 8.12
CA LEU A 14 -12.21 13.24 6.76
C LEU A 14 -12.60 14.38 5.83
N HIS A 15 -11.60 14.92 5.17
CA HIS A 15 -11.74 15.84 4.07
C HIS A 15 -11.45 15.09 2.77
N ILE A 16 -12.50 14.52 2.17
CA ILE A 16 -12.40 13.69 0.97
C ILE A 16 -11.68 14.38 -0.19
N ILE A 17 -11.83 15.71 -0.30
CA ILE A 17 -11.16 16.52 -1.32
C ILE A 17 -9.63 16.39 -1.21
N TRP A 18 -9.05 16.40 0.00
CA TRP A 18 -7.60 16.21 0.17
C TRP A 18 -7.16 14.83 -0.30
N VAL A 19 -7.92 13.78 0.02
CA VAL A 19 -7.63 12.40 -0.42
C VAL A 19 -7.64 12.31 -1.96
N ILE A 20 -8.67 12.89 -2.60
CA ILE A 20 -8.78 12.93 -4.06
C ILE A 20 -7.61 13.71 -4.68
N LEU A 21 -7.28 14.90 -4.16
CA LEU A 21 -6.17 15.70 -4.66
C LEU A 21 -4.83 14.95 -4.57
N ILE A 22 -4.56 14.30 -3.44
CA ILE A 22 -3.35 13.48 -3.26
C ILE A 22 -3.35 12.30 -4.23
N GLY A 23 -4.49 11.62 -4.43
CA GLY A 23 -4.62 10.52 -5.38
C GLY A 23 -4.42 10.94 -6.84
N VAL A 24 -4.94 12.09 -7.25
CA VAL A 24 -4.70 12.66 -8.58
C VAL A 24 -3.22 13.02 -8.75
N LEU A 25 -2.63 13.68 -7.74
CA LEU A 25 -1.22 14.03 -7.74
C LEU A 25 -0.33 12.80 -7.85
N TYR A 26 -0.66 11.72 -7.12
CA TYR A 26 0.01 10.42 -7.22
C TYR A 26 0.02 9.89 -8.66
N VAL A 27 -1.14 9.84 -9.31
CA VAL A 27 -1.28 9.34 -10.69
C VAL A 27 -0.46 10.19 -11.67
N ILE A 28 -0.50 11.52 -11.52
CA ILE A 28 0.29 12.45 -12.35
C ILE A 28 1.80 12.21 -12.16
N ILE A 29 2.27 12.17 -10.91
CA ILE A 29 3.68 11.94 -10.59
C ILE A 29 4.16 10.64 -11.23
N HIS A 30 3.39 9.56 -11.05
CA HIS A 30 3.72 8.24 -11.55
C HIS A 30 3.76 8.19 -13.09
N GLN A 31 2.77 8.78 -13.77
CA GLN A 31 2.71 8.81 -15.24
C GLN A 31 3.92 9.55 -15.84
N TYR A 32 4.42 10.58 -15.15
CA TYR A 32 5.55 11.40 -15.58
C TYR A 32 6.87 11.05 -14.86
N ARG A 33 7.01 9.85 -14.27
CA ARG A 33 8.20 9.41 -13.49
C ARG A 33 9.53 9.40 -14.25
N HIS A 34 9.51 9.51 -15.58
CA HIS A 34 10.70 9.63 -16.41
C HIS A 34 11.42 10.98 -16.20
N LYS A 35 10.69 12.04 -15.83
CA LYS A 35 11.24 13.37 -15.52
C LYS A 35 12.01 13.36 -14.20
N PRO A 36 13.10 14.14 -14.07
CA PRO A 36 14.04 14.04 -12.94
C PRO A 36 13.39 14.29 -11.57
N LEU A 37 12.58 15.36 -11.44
CA LEU A 37 11.87 15.67 -10.20
C LEU A 37 10.84 14.59 -9.86
N ASN A 38 10.02 14.19 -10.83
CA ASN A 38 8.97 13.21 -10.65
C ASN A 38 9.52 11.83 -10.30
N ARG A 39 10.74 11.49 -10.74
CA ARG A 39 11.38 10.23 -10.37
C ARG A 39 11.64 10.12 -8.87
N ILE A 40 12.00 11.24 -8.24
CA ILE A 40 12.22 11.31 -6.80
C ILE A 40 10.87 11.30 -6.08
N LEU A 41 9.92 12.12 -6.54
CA LEU A 41 8.57 12.17 -5.96
C LEU A 41 7.84 10.82 -6.07
N ASP A 42 8.01 10.10 -7.17
CA ASP A 42 7.45 8.75 -7.38
C ASP A 42 7.92 7.79 -6.28
N ILE A 43 9.19 7.86 -5.87
CA ILE A 43 9.71 7.01 -4.79
C ILE A 43 8.98 7.29 -3.48
N TYR A 44 8.80 8.56 -3.12
CA TYR A 44 8.11 8.93 -1.89
C TYR A 44 6.62 8.58 -1.91
N PHE A 45 5.93 8.92 -3.01
CA PHE A 45 4.49 8.70 -3.14
C PHE A 45 4.14 7.21 -3.26
N ASN A 46 4.94 6.41 -4.00
CA ASN A 46 4.70 4.97 -4.16
C ASN A 46 5.20 4.16 -2.96
N TYR A 47 5.87 4.76 -1.97
CA TYR A 47 6.48 3.98 -0.90
C TYR A 47 5.46 3.15 -0.09
N ILE A 48 4.35 3.78 0.30
CA ILE A 48 3.26 3.12 1.04
C ILE A 48 2.50 2.14 0.14
N PRO A 49 2.07 2.51 -1.09
CA PRO A 49 1.50 1.57 -2.05
C PRO A 49 2.33 0.30 -2.28
N VAL A 50 3.62 0.46 -2.59
CA VAL A 50 4.55 -0.66 -2.83
C VAL A 50 4.71 -1.49 -1.57
N LEU A 51 4.87 -0.85 -0.41
CA LEU A 51 4.90 -1.57 0.87
C LEU A 51 3.67 -2.45 1.03
N THR A 52 2.50 -1.88 0.82
CA THR A 52 1.22 -2.56 0.99
C THR A 52 1.06 -3.71 0.00
N HIS A 53 1.47 -3.52 -1.25
CA HIS A 53 1.49 -4.56 -2.28
C HIS A 53 2.40 -5.73 -1.87
N GLU A 54 3.68 -5.46 -1.61
CA GLU A 54 4.65 -6.50 -1.26
C GLU A 54 4.32 -7.20 0.06
N PHE A 55 3.77 -6.46 1.03
CA PHE A 55 3.26 -7.04 2.26
C PHE A 55 2.08 -7.99 2.02
N GLY A 56 1.25 -7.70 1.02
CA GLY A 56 0.21 -8.60 0.52
C GLY A 56 0.77 -9.95 0.09
N HIS A 57 1.83 -9.96 -0.72
CA HIS A 57 2.51 -11.21 -1.09
C HIS A 57 3.02 -11.96 0.13
N ILE A 58 3.62 -11.26 1.10
CA ILE A 58 4.15 -11.89 2.33
C ILE A 58 3.03 -12.55 3.14
N ILE A 59 1.91 -11.86 3.35
CA ILE A 59 0.77 -12.41 4.10
C ILE A 59 0.24 -13.66 3.40
N PHE A 60 -0.04 -13.57 2.10
CA PHE A 60 -0.64 -14.68 1.35
C PHE A 60 0.32 -15.87 1.23
N ASN A 61 1.62 -15.60 1.13
CA ASN A 61 2.64 -16.63 1.20
C ASN A 61 2.65 -17.33 2.56
N LYS A 62 2.61 -16.58 3.67
CA LYS A 62 2.56 -17.16 5.02
C LYS A 62 1.27 -17.94 5.28
N LEU A 63 0.12 -17.43 4.84
CA LEU A 63 -1.18 -18.12 4.97
C LEU A 63 -1.20 -19.46 4.23
N SER A 64 -0.48 -19.58 3.12
CA SER A 64 -0.30 -20.84 2.40
C SER A 64 0.83 -21.73 2.95
N GLY A 65 1.40 -21.39 4.11
CA GLY A 65 2.45 -22.14 4.80
C GLY A 65 3.87 -21.87 4.29
N GLY A 66 4.06 -20.82 3.48
CA GLY A 66 5.36 -20.34 3.01
C GLY A 66 6.10 -19.47 4.01
N LYS A 67 7.29 -19.01 3.61
CA LYS A 67 8.15 -18.11 4.40
C LYS A 67 8.63 -16.95 3.54
N ALA A 68 8.57 -15.73 4.07
CA ALA A 68 9.26 -14.59 3.48
C ALA A 68 10.69 -14.52 4.02
N ARG A 69 11.67 -14.34 3.13
CA ARG A 69 13.10 -14.24 3.48
C ARG A 69 13.59 -12.80 3.51
N ASP A 70 13.19 -12.03 2.52
CA ASP A 70 13.54 -10.63 2.40
C ASP A 70 12.38 -9.90 1.74
N PHE A 71 12.35 -8.60 1.96
CA PHE A 71 11.41 -7.69 1.35
C PHE A 71 12.15 -6.38 1.18
N VAL A 72 12.16 -5.86 -0.05
CA VAL A 72 12.94 -4.68 -0.41
C VAL A 72 12.04 -3.69 -1.12
N ILE A 73 12.11 -2.43 -0.69
CA ILE A 73 11.58 -1.31 -1.47
C ILE A 73 12.76 -0.59 -2.11
N VAL A 74 12.72 -0.44 -3.43
CA VAL A 74 13.79 0.20 -4.20
C VAL A 74 13.65 1.70 -4.06
N ALA A 75 14.48 2.32 -3.21
CA ALA A 75 14.49 3.76 -2.98
C ALA A 75 15.48 4.54 -3.87
N SER A 76 16.24 3.84 -4.73
CA SER A 76 17.19 4.48 -5.66
C SER A 76 16.53 4.73 -7.02
N PRO A 77 16.50 6.00 -7.49
CA PRO A 77 15.97 6.31 -8.82
C PRO A 77 16.73 5.61 -9.96
N LYS A 78 18.05 5.43 -9.80
CA LYS A 78 18.89 4.76 -10.80
C LYS A 78 18.56 3.27 -10.88
N GLU A 79 18.38 2.63 -9.73
CA GLU A 79 18.04 1.22 -9.66
C GLU A 79 16.67 0.94 -10.26
N ARG A 80 15.64 1.73 -9.93
CA ARG A 80 14.29 1.59 -10.53
C ARG A 80 14.30 1.69 -12.05
N MET A 81 15.14 2.54 -12.64
CA MET A 81 15.25 2.62 -14.10
C MET A 81 15.93 1.40 -14.71
N HIS A 82 16.90 0.82 -13.99
CA HIS A 82 17.70 -0.28 -14.49
C HIS A 82 17.00 -1.63 -14.34
N THR A 83 16.23 -1.81 -13.25
CA THR A 83 15.51 -3.07 -12.95
C THR A 83 14.03 -3.00 -13.29
N SER A 84 13.46 -1.80 -13.49
CA SER A 84 12.02 -1.56 -13.58
C SER A 84 11.21 -1.99 -12.35
N GLN A 85 11.88 -2.36 -11.25
CA GLN A 85 11.25 -2.80 -10.01
C GLN A 85 11.12 -1.64 -9.02
N GLN A 86 9.93 -1.49 -8.43
CA GLN A 86 9.69 -0.51 -7.36
C GLN A 86 9.88 -1.11 -5.97
N GLY A 87 9.63 -2.41 -5.84
CA GLY A 87 9.86 -3.26 -4.69
C GLY A 87 9.84 -4.73 -5.12
N TYR A 88 10.23 -5.61 -4.21
CA TYR A 88 10.10 -7.07 -4.39
C TYR A 88 10.17 -7.78 -3.04
N ALA A 89 9.35 -8.83 -2.88
CA ALA A 89 9.41 -9.77 -1.76
C ALA A 89 10.02 -11.10 -2.19
N ILE A 90 11.07 -11.54 -1.49
CA ILE A 90 11.66 -12.87 -1.68
C ILE A 90 10.87 -13.85 -0.82
N THR A 91 9.94 -14.56 -1.45
CA THR A 91 9.08 -15.54 -0.78
C THR A 91 9.45 -16.97 -1.14
N GLN A 92 9.17 -17.89 -0.21
CA GLN A 92 9.37 -19.33 -0.36
C GLN A 92 8.07 -20.06 -0.08
N SER A 93 7.36 -20.39 -1.16
CA SER A 93 6.13 -21.16 -1.08
C SER A 93 6.41 -22.63 -0.79
N LYS A 94 5.60 -23.25 0.08
CA LYS A 94 5.70 -24.68 0.43
C LYS A 94 5.23 -25.61 -0.70
N GLY A 95 4.44 -25.10 -1.66
CA GLY A 95 3.95 -25.85 -2.80
C GLY A 95 3.29 -24.97 -3.87
N ARG A 96 2.84 -25.59 -4.96
CA ARG A 96 2.27 -24.90 -6.14
C ARG A 96 1.07 -24.02 -5.79
N LEU A 97 0.17 -24.48 -4.92
CA LEU A 97 -0.97 -23.67 -4.45
C LEU A 97 -0.51 -22.38 -3.73
N GLY A 98 0.55 -22.45 -2.92
CA GLY A 98 1.11 -21.26 -2.29
C GLY A 98 1.72 -20.28 -3.28
N GLN A 99 2.36 -20.80 -4.35
CA GLN A 99 2.86 -19.97 -5.46
C GLN A 99 1.72 -19.30 -6.23
N ILE A 100 0.56 -19.96 -6.38
CA ILE A 100 -0.62 -19.40 -7.03
C ILE A 100 -1.29 -18.35 -6.13
N ILE A 101 -1.41 -18.58 -4.83
CA ILE A 101 -2.13 -17.68 -3.91
C ILE A 101 -1.31 -16.41 -3.60
N THR A 102 0.02 -16.50 -3.56
CA THR A 102 0.92 -15.39 -3.19
C THR A 102 0.73 -14.14 -4.08
N PRO A 103 0.71 -14.22 -5.41
CA PRO A 103 0.43 -13.09 -6.30
C PRO A 103 -0.86 -12.33 -5.99
N PHE A 104 -1.94 -13.04 -5.64
CA PHE A 104 -3.22 -12.37 -5.31
C PHE A 104 -3.09 -11.40 -4.14
N GLY A 105 -2.23 -11.72 -3.17
CA GLY A 105 -1.99 -10.86 -2.02
C GLY A 105 -1.57 -9.45 -2.43
N GLY A 106 -0.69 -9.32 -3.43
CA GLY A 106 -0.18 -8.02 -3.89
C GLY A 106 -1.27 -7.12 -4.47
N TYR A 107 -2.20 -7.67 -5.24
CA TYR A 107 -3.28 -6.89 -5.86
C TYR A 107 -4.50 -6.70 -4.97
N VAL A 108 -4.70 -7.57 -3.98
CA VAL A 108 -5.81 -7.45 -3.02
C VAL A 108 -5.47 -6.48 -1.88
N MET A 109 -4.20 -6.41 -1.46
CA MET A 109 -3.83 -5.67 -0.25
C MET A 109 -4.01 -4.14 -0.39
N PRO A 110 -3.58 -3.45 -1.47
CA PRO A 110 -3.82 -2.02 -1.62
C PRO A 110 -5.30 -1.60 -1.57
N PRO A 111 -6.23 -2.20 -2.35
CA PRO A 111 -7.65 -1.87 -2.24
C PRO A 111 -8.26 -2.27 -0.89
N ALA A 112 -7.81 -3.38 -0.28
CA ALA A 112 -8.27 -3.78 1.06
C ALA A 112 -7.84 -2.76 2.13
N MET A 113 -6.58 -2.32 2.13
CA MET A 113 -6.07 -1.31 3.06
C MET A 113 -6.69 0.06 2.84
N LEU A 114 -6.98 0.43 1.58
CA LEU A 114 -7.76 1.64 1.29
C LEU A 114 -9.14 1.56 1.95
N TYR A 115 -9.87 0.48 1.71
CA TYR A 115 -11.20 0.27 2.28
C TYR A 115 -11.19 0.23 3.82
N LEU A 116 -10.21 -0.47 4.41
CA LEU A 116 -10.02 -0.52 5.86
C LEU A 116 -9.75 0.86 6.47
N GLY A 117 -8.99 1.72 5.80
CA GLY A 117 -8.79 3.09 6.26
C GLY A 117 -10.10 3.88 6.29
N PHE A 118 -10.89 3.84 5.22
CA PHE A 118 -12.19 4.51 5.23
C PHE A 118 -13.16 3.97 6.29
N LEU A 119 -13.20 2.64 6.50
CA LEU A 119 -13.98 2.03 7.58
C LEU A 119 -13.53 2.51 8.97
N ALA A 120 -12.21 2.61 9.19
CA ALA A 120 -11.66 3.07 10.45
C ALA A 120 -12.10 4.50 10.78
N ILE A 121 -12.26 5.38 9.77
CA ILE A 121 -12.86 6.71 9.99
C ILE A 121 -14.35 6.61 10.31
N GLN A 122 -15.11 5.84 9.52
CA GLN A 122 -16.56 5.71 9.70
C GLN A 122 -16.90 5.23 11.12
N TRP A 123 -16.05 4.37 11.69
CA TRP A 123 -16.23 3.79 13.02
C TRP A 123 -15.50 4.58 14.13
N GLN A 124 -14.90 5.73 13.81
CA GLN A 124 -14.17 6.60 14.76
C GLN A 124 -12.91 5.95 15.39
N TYR A 125 -12.24 5.05 14.67
CA TYR A 125 -10.97 4.42 15.07
C TYR A 125 -9.80 4.66 14.09
N PRO A 126 -9.51 5.89 13.62
CA PRO A 126 -8.43 6.13 12.68
C PRO A 126 -7.03 5.83 13.28
N SER A 127 -6.83 6.00 14.58
CA SER A 127 -5.56 5.64 15.24
C SER A 127 -5.22 4.15 15.12
N LEU A 128 -6.22 3.26 15.05
CA LEU A 128 -6.01 1.82 14.80
C LEU A 128 -5.41 1.57 13.42
N PHE A 129 -5.83 2.31 12.40
CA PHE A 129 -5.29 2.19 11.05
C PHE A 129 -3.83 2.65 10.97
N ILE A 130 -3.49 3.76 11.65
CA ILE A 130 -2.09 4.21 11.76
C ILE A 130 -1.24 3.21 12.55
N THR A 131 -1.78 2.67 13.65
CA THR A 131 -1.12 1.63 14.46
C THR A 131 -0.88 0.36 13.64
N LEU A 132 -1.85 -0.04 12.81
CA LEU A 132 -1.70 -1.17 11.89
C LEU A 132 -0.54 -0.94 10.92
N TYR A 133 -0.44 0.25 10.31
CA TYR A 133 0.70 0.58 9.46
C TYR A 133 2.02 0.59 10.23
N LEU A 134 2.05 1.10 11.47
CA LEU A 134 3.25 1.02 12.30
C LEU A 134 3.67 -0.43 12.55
N ILE A 135 2.73 -1.35 12.82
CA ILE A 135 3.02 -2.78 12.97
C ILE A 135 3.60 -3.36 11.67
N ILE A 136 3.02 -3.02 10.51
CA ILE A 136 3.53 -3.45 9.20
C ILE A 136 4.96 -2.93 9.00
N PHE A 137 5.23 -1.68 9.36
CA PHE A 137 6.56 -1.07 9.27
C PHE A 137 7.58 -1.72 10.21
N CYS A 138 7.21 -2.00 11.46
CA CYS A 138 8.06 -2.73 12.41
C CYS A 138 8.38 -4.14 11.87
N TYR A 139 7.37 -4.84 11.34
CA TYR A 139 7.58 -6.14 10.70
C TYR A 139 8.51 -6.03 9.50
N PHE A 140 8.35 -4.99 8.68
CA PHE A 140 9.22 -4.73 7.53
C PHE A 140 10.68 -4.48 7.95
N VAL A 141 10.93 -3.69 9.00
CA VAL A 141 12.29 -3.45 9.55
C VAL A 141 12.99 -4.76 9.94
N VAL A 142 12.24 -5.71 10.50
CA VAL A 142 12.79 -7.02 10.90
C VAL A 142 13.16 -7.85 9.68
N LEU A 143 12.34 -7.81 8.62
CA LEU A 143 12.51 -8.67 7.45
C LEU A 143 13.49 -8.11 6.41
N THR A 144 13.52 -6.79 6.23
CA THR A 144 14.25 -6.16 5.12
C THR A 144 15.76 -6.14 5.32
N SER A 145 16.48 -6.41 4.24
CA SER A 145 17.91 -6.11 4.14
C SER A 145 18.21 -4.60 4.11
N ARG A 146 17.27 -3.73 3.70
CA ARG A 146 17.47 -2.27 3.54
C ARG A 146 16.82 -1.46 4.66
N LYS A 147 17.49 -1.37 5.80
CA LYS A 147 16.87 -0.91 7.06
C LYS A 147 16.67 0.60 7.22
N LEU A 148 17.50 1.45 6.58
CA LEU A 148 17.56 2.87 6.91
C LEU A 148 16.22 3.60 6.80
N LEU A 149 15.58 3.55 5.63
CA LEU A 149 14.32 4.26 5.40
C LEU A 149 13.14 3.70 6.22
N PRO A 150 12.93 2.36 6.30
CA PRO A 150 11.92 1.80 7.20
C PRO A 150 12.13 2.19 8.67
N ILE A 151 13.38 2.22 9.17
CA ILE A 151 13.68 2.66 10.55
C ILE A 151 13.28 4.12 10.77
N ILE A 152 13.62 5.01 9.84
CA ILE A 152 13.24 6.43 9.92
C ILE A 152 11.71 6.56 10.03
N ILE A 153 10.97 5.81 9.23
CA ILE A 153 9.49 5.86 9.23
C ILE A 153 8.92 5.31 10.54
N VAL A 154 9.48 4.21 11.08
CA VAL A 154 9.07 3.68 12.39
C VAL A 154 9.30 4.71 13.50
N ILE A 155 10.45 5.40 13.49
CA ILE A 155 10.75 6.45 14.47
C ILE A 155 9.74 7.60 14.35
N VAL A 156 9.46 8.08 13.13
CA VAL A 156 8.50 9.18 12.90
C VAL A 156 7.09 8.78 13.36
N LEU A 157 6.59 7.63 12.92
CA LEU A 157 5.25 7.15 13.29
C LEU A 157 5.15 6.86 14.80
N GLY A 158 6.16 6.24 15.39
CA GLY A 158 6.22 5.98 16.83
C GLY A 158 6.23 7.25 17.66
N THR A 159 6.98 8.27 17.22
CA THR A 159 7.02 9.59 17.87
C THR A 159 5.67 10.31 17.78
N LEU A 160 5.01 10.26 16.61
CA LEU A 160 3.66 10.83 16.43
C LEU A 160 2.64 10.17 17.36
N LEU A 161 2.65 8.84 17.47
CA LEU A 161 1.74 8.12 18.38
C LEU A 161 2.08 8.38 19.85
N TYR A 162 3.35 8.50 20.21
CA TYR A 162 3.77 8.86 21.56
C TYR A 162 3.21 10.23 21.96
N PHE A 163 3.43 11.26 21.13
CA PHE A 163 2.94 12.60 21.41
C PHE A 163 1.41 12.71 21.38
N LEU A 164 0.70 11.88 20.60
CA LEU A 164 -0.76 11.81 20.68
C LEU A 164 -1.23 11.45 22.10
N VAL A 165 -0.48 10.62 22.83
CA VAL A 165 -0.84 10.16 24.18
C VAL A 165 -0.35 11.11 25.27
N THR A 166 0.78 11.79 25.05
CA THR A 166 1.48 12.54 26.12
C THR A 166 1.44 14.06 25.98
N SER A 167 1.11 14.61 24.81
CA SER A 167 1.16 16.06 24.57
C SER A 167 -0.08 16.76 25.10
N ASP A 168 0.13 17.86 25.85
CA ASP A 168 -0.94 18.80 26.24
C ASP A 168 -1.48 19.57 25.02
N ASN A 169 -0.71 19.67 23.93
CA ASN A 169 -1.14 20.30 22.68
C ASN A 169 -1.81 19.28 21.74
N GLN A 170 -2.99 18.84 22.16
CA GLN A 170 -3.77 17.82 21.49
C GLN A 170 -4.18 18.24 20.06
N LEU A 171 -4.40 19.54 19.82
CA LEU A 171 -4.84 20.05 18.52
C LEU A 171 -3.78 19.89 17.41
N ILE A 172 -2.52 20.27 17.68
CA ILE A 172 -1.44 20.12 16.67
C ILE A 172 -1.20 18.64 16.35
N MET A 173 -1.23 17.78 17.36
CA MET A 173 -1.03 16.33 17.16
C MET A 173 -2.16 15.71 16.34
N MET A 174 -3.41 16.06 16.63
CA MET A 174 -4.57 15.60 15.85
C MET A 174 -4.48 16.04 14.39
N ASN A 175 -4.02 17.28 14.13
CA ASN A 175 -3.83 17.77 12.76
C ASN A 175 -2.72 17.04 12.01
N LEU A 176 -1.57 16.76 12.65
CA LEU A 176 -0.50 15.99 12.03
C LEU A 176 -0.95 14.57 11.67
N ILE A 177 -1.66 13.91 12.59
CA ILE A 177 -2.19 12.56 12.36
C ILE A 177 -3.22 12.59 11.24
N ALA A 178 -4.10 13.59 11.22
CA ALA A 178 -5.03 13.79 10.13
C ALA A 178 -4.29 13.92 8.79
N ILE A 179 -3.25 14.76 8.69
CA ILE A 179 -2.46 14.90 7.45
C ILE A 179 -1.84 13.56 7.02
N CYS A 180 -1.20 12.83 7.94
CA CYS A 180 -0.65 11.50 7.65
C CYS A 180 -1.73 10.54 7.14
N TYR A 181 -2.91 10.58 7.76
CA TYR A 181 -4.04 9.74 7.40
C TYR A 181 -4.53 10.02 5.97
N HIS A 182 -4.79 11.30 5.66
CA HIS A 182 -5.23 11.73 4.33
C HIS A 182 -4.17 11.40 3.27
N PHE A 183 -2.88 11.55 3.62
CA PHE A 183 -1.77 11.14 2.75
C PHE A 183 -1.81 9.64 2.44
N ILE A 184 -1.89 8.78 3.45
CA ILE A 184 -1.97 7.32 3.28
C ILE A 184 -3.17 6.94 2.41
N LEU A 185 -4.36 7.45 2.73
CA LEU A 185 -5.56 7.17 1.92
C LEU A 185 -5.40 7.66 0.49
N GLY A 186 -4.85 8.86 0.30
CA GLY A 186 -4.70 9.48 -1.01
C GLY A 186 -3.74 8.70 -1.91
N VAL A 187 -2.59 8.29 -1.40
CA VAL A 187 -1.64 7.47 -2.19
C VAL A 187 -2.18 6.07 -2.48
N LEU A 188 -2.95 5.47 -1.57
CA LEU A 188 -3.62 4.19 -1.82
C LEU A 188 -4.74 4.32 -2.85
N LEU A 189 -5.52 5.41 -2.82
CA LEU A 189 -6.53 5.69 -3.84
C LEU A 189 -5.86 5.86 -5.21
N GLY A 190 -4.78 6.65 -5.25
CA GLY A 190 -3.94 6.81 -6.44
C GLY A 190 -3.42 5.48 -6.97
N GLU A 191 -2.96 4.60 -6.09
CA GLU A 191 -2.51 3.25 -6.44
C GLU A 191 -3.63 2.37 -7.01
N VAL A 192 -4.82 2.36 -6.40
CA VAL A 192 -5.95 1.55 -6.89
C VAL A 192 -6.36 2.00 -8.30
N LEU A 193 -6.33 3.31 -8.57
CA LEU A 193 -6.61 3.86 -9.90
C LEU A 193 -5.48 3.56 -10.90
N GLN A 194 -4.23 3.82 -10.52
CA GLN A 194 -3.05 3.63 -11.37
C GLN A 194 -2.84 2.13 -11.68
N SER A 195 -3.02 1.25 -10.70
CA SER A 195 -2.80 -0.19 -10.84
C SER A 195 -3.80 -0.78 -11.82
N SER A 196 -5.07 -0.35 -11.79
CA SER A 196 -6.08 -0.75 -12.77
C SER A 196 -5.65 -0.43 -14.22
N TRP A 197 -5.09 0.76 -14.44
CA TRP A 197 -4.55 1.15 -15.73
C TRP A 197 -3.29 0.37 -16.12
N THR A 198 -2.40 0.11 -15.16
CA THR A 198 -1.16 -0.64 -15.40
C THR A 198 -1.44 -2.11 -15.70
N ILE A 199 -2.34 -2.76 -14.95
CA ILE A 199 -2.81 -4.12 -15.22
C ILE A 199 -3.36 -4.18 -16.65
N PHE A 200 -4.29 -3.29 -17.02
CA PHE A 200 -4.84 -3.26 -18.38
C PHE A 200 -3.74 -3.20 -19.46
N LYS A 201 -2.77 -2.29 -19.31
CA LYS A 201 -1.64 -2.19 -20.25
C LYS A 201 -0.79 -3.48 -20.28
N LEU A 202 -0.51 -4.09 -19.14
CA LEU A 202 0.29 -5.32 -19.07
C LEU A 202 -0.45 -6.52 -19.69
N THR A 203 -1.77 -6.63 -19.50
CA THR A 203 -2.60 -7.70 -20.07
C THR A 203 -2.63 -7.67 -21.59
N PHE A 204 -2.68 -6.46 -22.18
CA PHE A 204 -2.80 -6.26 -23.63
C PHE A 204 -1.49 -5.84 -24.30
N SER A 205 -0.37 -5.82 -23.56
CA SER A 205 0.95 -5.58 -24.13
C SER A 205 1.36 -6.74 -25.04
N LYS A 206 1.96 -6.40 -26.19
CA LYS A 206 2.56 -7.40 -27.10
C LYS A 206 3.94 -7.87 -26.62
N GLN A 207 4.56 -7.14 -25.70
CA GLN A 207 5.87 -7.49 -25.16
C GLN A 207 5.70 -8.47 -23.99
N VAL A 208 6.54 -9.51 -23.96
CA VAL A 208 6.62 -10.42 -22.81
C VAL A 208 7.27 -9.65 -21.65
N THR A 209 6.44 -9.20 -20.72
CA THR A 209 6.88 -8.56 -19.48
C THR A 209 6.65 -9.52 -18.33
N GLU A 210 7.65 -9.71 -17.47
CA GLU A 210 7.49 -10.47 -16.23
C GLU A 210 6.68 -9.64 -15.23
N TRP A 211 5.54 -10.16 -14.83
CA TRP A 211 4.71 -9.64 -13.76
C TRP A 211 3.86 -10.76 -13.17
N ASP A 212 3.17 -10.50 -12.07
CA ASP A 212 2.39 -11.52 -11.36
C ASP A 212 1.36 -12.24 -12.25
N GLY A 213 0.74 -11.52 -13.18
CA GLY A 213 -0.23 -12.09 -14.12
C GLY A 213 0.40 -13.07 -15.12
N SER A 214 1.66 -12.87 -15.52
CA SER A 214 2.37 -13.85 -16.36
C SER A 214 2.81 -15.06 -15.56
N ALA A 215 3.30 -14.86 -14.32
CA ALA A 215 3.64 -15.96 -13.41
C ALA A 215 2.43 -16.85 -13.09
N LEU A 216 1.25 -16.26 -12.86
CA LEU A 216 0.02 -17.03 -12.65
C LEU A 216 -0.41 -17.81 -13.88
N LYS A 217 -0.25 -17.25 -15.08
CA LYS A 217 -0.53 -17.96 -16.33
C LYS A 217 0.35 -19.20 -16.46
N GLU A 218 1.64 -19.09 -16.17
CA GLU A 218 2.56 -20.25 -16.21
C GLU A 218 2.20 -21.29 -15.15
N LEU A 219 1.83 -20.86 -13.95
CA LEU A 219 1.48 -21.78 -12.85
C LEU A 219 0.12 -22.46 -13.01
N THR A 220 -0.83 -21.86 -13.72
CA THR A 220 -2.23 -22.35 -13.80
C THR A 220 -2.69 -22.73 -15.20
N ASN A 221 -1.96 -22.33 -16.24
CA ASN A 221 -2.38 -22.34 -17.65
C ASN A 221 -3.64 -21.51 -17.95
N ILE A 222 -4.12 -20.69 -17.00
CA ILE A 222 -5.25 -19.78 -17.21
C ILE A 222 -4.73 -18.50 -17.87
N PRO A 223 -5.40 -17.99 -18.92
CA PRO A 223 -5.02 -16.72 -19.55
C PRO A 223 -4.96 -15.56 -18.54
N THR A 224 -3.90 -14.74 -18.64
CA THR A 224 -3.67 -13.58 -17.76
C THR A 224 -4.86 -12.61 -17.70
N PHE A 225 -5.67 -12.55 -18.76
CA PHE A 225 -6.91 -11.77 -18.83
C PHE A 225 -7.85 -12.02 -17.65
N PHE A 226 -8.03 -13.28 -17.20
CA PHE A 226 -8.96 -13.58 -16.11
C PHE A 226 -8.50 -13.02 -14.76
N PHE A 227 -7.21 -13.13 -14.45
CA PHE A 227 -6.63 -12.53 -13.25
C PHE A 227 -6.69 -11.01 -13.30
N SER A 228 -6.41 -10.44 -14.47
CA SER A 228 -6.47 -9.00 -14.71
C SER A 228 -7.87 -8.45 -14.48
N LEU A 229 -8.89 -9.12 -15.03
CA LEU A 229 -10.29 -8.77 -14.86
C LEU A 229 -10.69 -8.83 -13.39
N LEU A 230 -10.31 -9.88 -12.67
CA LEU A 230 -10.58 -10.01 -11.24
C LEU A 230 -10.00 -8.84 -10.44
N TRP A 231 -8.72 -8.51 -10.62
CA TRP A 231 -8.07 -7.44 -9.87
C TRP A 231 -8.66 -6.06 -10.20
N ILE A 232 -8.98 -5.80 -11.47
CA ILE A 232 -9.67 -4.56 -11.88
C ILE A 232 -11.06 -4.50 -11.25
N ILE A 233 -11.83 -5.59 -11.23
CA ILE A 233 -13.14 -5.64 -10.57
C ILE A 233 -12.99 -5.33 -9.07
N ILE A 234 -11.99 -5.88 -8.38
CA ILE A 234 -11.74 -5.59 -6.97
C ILE A 234 -11.45 -4.10 -6.76
N ASN A 235 -10.57 -3.52 -7.57
CA ASN A 235 -10.25 -2.10 -7.51
C ASN A 235 -11.48 -1.21 -7.73
N LEU A 236 -12.26 -1.47 -8.80
CA LEU A 236 -13.47 -0.72 -9.11
C LEU A 236 -14.55 -0.90 -8.05
N SER A 237 -14.70 -2.10 -7.50
CA SER A 237 -15.66 -2.39 -6.42
C SER A 237 -15.31 -1.62 -5.15
N THR A 238 -14.02 -1.51 -4.83
CA THR A 238 -13.54 -0.69 -3.71
C THR A 238 -13.88 0.77 -3.95
N ILE A 239 -13.55 1.33 -5.12
CA ILE A 239 -13.87 2.74 -5.45
C ILE A 239 -15.38 2.98 -5.38
N TYR A 240 -16.19 2.08 -5.95
CA TYR A 240 -17.66 2.19 -5.91
C TYR A 240 -18.21 2.20 -4.49
N LYS A 241 -17.73 1.31 -3.62
CA LYS A 241 -18.14 1.30 -2.21
C LYS A 241 -17.75 2.60 -1.50
N LEU A 242 -16.55 3.11 -1.75
CA LEU A 242 -16.08 4.36 -1.16
C LEU A 242 -16.92 5.55 -1.62
N ALA A 243 -17.29 5.59 -2.90
CA ALA A 243 -18.19 6.62 -3.43
C ALA A 243 -19.53 6.60 -2.68
N ASN A 244 -20.18 5.43 -2.54
CA ASN A 244 -21.49 5.34 -1.87
C ASN A 244 -21.47 5.68 -0.36
N ILE A 245 -20.32 5.60 0.31
CA ILE A 245 -20.23 5.93 1.74
C ILE A 245 -20.07 7.45 1.95
N PHE A 246 -19.49 8.17 0.97
CA PHE A 246 -19.01 9.54 1.18
C PHE A 246 -19.45 10.57 0.12
N ILE A 247 -20.11 10.14 -0.95
CA ILE A 247 -20.72 10.97 -2.01
C ILE A 247 -22.22 10.66 -2.02
#